data_AF-B0BEE9-F1
#
_entry.id   AF-B0BEE9-F1
#
_cell.length_a   1.000
_cell.length_b   1.000
_cell.length_c   1.000
_cell.angle_alpha   90.00
_cell.angle_beta   90.00
_cell.angle_gamma   90.00
#
_symmetry.space_group_name_H-M   'P 1'
#
loop_
_entity.id
_entity.type
_entity.pdbx_description
1 polymer ?
#
loop_
_entity_poly.entity_id
_entity_poly.type
_entity_poly.pdbx_seq_one_letter_code
_entity_poly.pdbx_strand_id
1 'polypeptide(L)'
;DGHNKVYKSFSDVIEGKEGRFRETLLGKRVDYSGRSVIVVGPSLSLHRCGLPREIAIELFQTFVIRGLIRQHLASNIGVAKSQIREKKPIVWEILQEVMQGHPVLLNRAPTLHRLGIQSFQPILVEGRTICLHPLVCKGFNA
;
A
#
# COMPACT_ATOMS: atom_id res chain seq x y z
N ASP A 1 -0.15 -20.43 -40.13
CA ASP A 1 0.25 -20.53 -38.71
C ASP A 1 1.41 -19.59 -38.39
N GLY A 2 1.08 -18.34 -38.05
CA GLY A 2 2.00 -17.20 -38.03
C GLY A 2 2.69 -16.93 -36.68
N HIS A 3 3.13 -17.96 -35.97
CA HIS A 3 3.89 -17.78 -34.73
C HIS A 3 5.21 -18.53 -34.79
N ASN A 4 6.21 -17.88 -35.40
CA ASN A 4 7.62 -18.23 -35.32
C ASN A 4 8.21 -17.88 -33.94
N LYS A 5 7.56 -18.34 -32.85
CA LYS A 5 7.98 -18.05 -31.47
C LYS A 5 8.80 -19.22 -30.95
N VAL A 6 10.06 -18.95 -30.63
CA VAL A 6 10.98 -19.95 -30.06
C VAL A 6 10.41 -20.47 -28.73
N TYR A 7 10.34 -21.79 -28.58
CA TYR A 7 9.93 -22.44 -27.34
C TYR A 7 10.96 -22.19 -26.23
N LYS A 8 10.50 -21.95 -25.00
CA LYS A 8 11.40 -21.82 -23.84
C LYS A 8 11.90 -23.20 -23.42
N SER A 9 13.23 -23.36 -23.35
CA SER A 9 13.88 -24.54 -22.79
C SER A 9 13.77 -24.56 -21.26
N PHE A 10 14.15 -25.68 -20.64
CA PHE A 10 14.20 -25.76 -19.18
C PHE A 10 15.19 -24.77 -18.56
N SER A 11 16.33 -24.54 -19.23
CA SER A 11 17.30 -23.53 -18.81
C SER A 11 16.71 -22.11 -18.87
N ASP A 12 15.92 -21.80 -19.90
CA ASP A 12 15.26 -20.48 -20.05
C ASP A 12 14.20 -20.22 -18.97
N VAL A 13 13.63 -21.27 -18.39
CA VAL A 13 12.70 -21.15 -17.26
C VAL A 13 13.44 -20.77 -15.97
N ILE A 14 14.70 -21.14 -15.84
CA ILE A 14 15.49 -20.93 -14.63
C ILE A 14 16.29 -19.62 -14.70
N GLU A 15 16.93 -19.37 -15.84
CA GLU A 15 17.90 -18.29 -16.03
C GLU A 15 17.27 -17.01 -16.58
N GLY A 16 18.04 -15.91 -16.54
CA GLY A 16 17.60 -14.63 -17.06
C GLY A 16 16.65 -13.85 -16.14
N LYS A 17 16.20 -12.67 -16.61
CA LYS A 17 15.37 -11.74 -15.83
C LYS A 17 13.95 -12.28 -15.57
N GLU A 18 13.40 -12.99 -16.56
CA GLU A 18 12.11 -13.69 -16.48
C GLU A 18 12.25 -15.13 -15.94
N GLY A 19 13.47 -15.52 -15.54
CA GLY A 19 13.71 -16.83 -14.94
C GLY A 19 13.14 -16.91 -13.53
N ARG A 20 12.82 -18.12 -13.09
CA ARG A 20 12.20 -18.40 -11.78
C ARG A 20 12.94 -17.77 -10.60
N PHE A 21 14.27 -17.78 -10.63
CA PHE A 21 15.07 -17.21 -9.53
C PHE A 21 14.86 -15.71 -9.38
N ARG A 22 14.94 -14.94 -10.47
CA ARG A 22 14.89 -13.47 -10.40
C ARG A 22 13.47 -12.95 -10.32
N GLU A 23 12.54 -13.55 -11.06
CA GLU A 23 11.16 -13.05 -11.13
C GLU A 23 10.27 -13.57 -10.00
N THR A 24 10.46 -14.82 -9.55
CA THR A 24 9.54 -15.48 -8.60
C THR A 24 10.15 -15.70 -7.21
N LEU A 25 11.45 -15.96 -7.10
CA LEU A 25 12.08 -16.23 -5.81
C LEU A 25 12.56 -14.95 -5.12
N LEU A 26 13.31 -14.09 -5.84
CA LEU A 26 13.86 -12.84 -5.28
C LEU A 26 12.85 -11.68 -5.28
N GLY A 27 11.98 -11.61 -6.29
CA GLY A 27 10.87 -10.67 -6.36
C GLY A 27 9.55 -11.42 -6.23
N LYS A 28 8.60 -10.89 -5.46
CA LYS A 28 7.23 -11.44 -5.37
C LYS A 28 6.22 -10.32 -5.31
N ARG A 29 5.02 -10.60 -5.80
CA ARG A 29 3.86 -9.75 -5.51
C ARG A 29 3.46 -9.98 -4.05
N VAL A 30 3.04 -8.92 -3.39
CA VAL A 30 2.70 -8.93 -1.97
C VAL A 30 1.31 -8.33 -1.77
N ASP A 31 0.55 -8.95 -0.87
CA ASP A 31 -0.74 -8.42 -0.42
C ASP A 31 -0.54 -7.20 0.49
N TYR A 32 -1.63 -6.51 0.83
CA TYR A 32 -1.60 -5.29 1.64
C TYR A 32 -0.64 -4.23 1.09
N SER A 33 -0.63 -4.07 -0.24
CA SER A 33 0.18 -3.08 -0.94
C SER A 33 -0.68 -2.26 -1.91
N GLY A 34 -0.24 -1.03 -2.17
CA GLY A 34 -0.94 -0.08 -3.05
C GLY A 34 0.04 0.86 -3.73
N ARG A 35 -0.41 1.53 -4.79
CA ARG A 35 0.36 2.55 -5.52
C ARG A 35 -0.56 3.71 -5.89
N SER A 36 -0.04 4.93 -5.76
CA SER A 36 -0.66 6.12 -6.33
C SER A 36 0.38 7.17 -6.73
N VAL A 37 -0.10 8.24 -7.35
CA VAL A 37 0.69 9.44 -7.65
C VAL A 37 1.02 10.18 -6.36
N ILE A 38 2.25 10.66 -6.26
CA ILE A 38 2.70 11.48 -5.13
C ILE A 38 2.48 12.96 -5.40
N VAL A 39 2.13 13.71 -4.37
CA VAL A 39 2.06 15.18 -4.36
C VAL A 39 2.84 15.71 -3.17
N VAL A 40 3.27 16.96 -3.23
CA VAL A 40 4.00 17.60 -2.12
C VAL A 40 3.06 17.89 -0.95
N GLY A 41 3.45 17.48 0.26
CA GLY A 41 2.74 17.77 1.51
C GLY A 41 3.58 18.64 2.44
N PRO A 42 3.66 19.97 2.22
CA PRO A 42 4.56 20.85 2.96
C PRO A 42 4.16 21.05 4.43
N SER A 43 2.89 20.83 4.78
CA SER A 43 2.36 20.92 6.14
C SER A 43 2.54 19.65 6.98
N LEU A 44 3.07 18.57 6.38
CA LEU A 44 3.32 17.33 7.08
C LEU A 44 4.53 17.47 8.00
N SER A 45 4.54 16.73 9.10
CA SER A 45 5.78 16.50 9.86
C SER A 45 6.66 15.49 9.12
N LEU A 46 7.98 15.54 9.33
CA LEU A 46 8.95 14.68 8.62
C LEU A 46 8.63 13.18 8.68
N HIS A 47 8.08 12.70 9.79
CA HIS A 47 7.74 11.30 10.03
C HIS A 47 6.34 10.90 9.52
N ARG A 48 5.59 11.81 8.88
CA ARG A 48 4.21 11.58 8.43
C ARG A 48 4.09 11.56 6.91
N CYS A 49 3.10 10.83 6.41
CA CYS A 49 2.68 10.87 5.02
C CYS A 49 1.15 10.98 4.92
N GLY A 50 0.65 11.65 3.88
CA GLY A 50 -0.78 11.63 3.58
C GLY A 50 -1.15 10.39 2.79
N LEU A 51 -2.10 9.61 3.31
CA LEU A 51 -2.63 8.40 2.66
C LEU A 51 -4.10 8.65 2.28
N PRO A 52 -4.48 8.48 0.99
CA PRO A 52 -5.84 8.74 0.55
C PRO A 52 -6.79 7.69 1.15
N ARG A 53 -8.00 8.14 1.52
CA ARG A 53 -9.03 7.32 2.17
C ARG A 53 -9.31 5.99 1.45
N GLU A 54 -9.37 6.01 0.11
CA GLU A 54 -9.62 4.81 -0.71
C GLU A 54 -8.51 3.75 -0.56
N ILE A 55 -7.25 4.16 -0.47
CA ILE A 55 -6.14 3.21 -0.29
C ILE A 55 -6.07 2.75 1.17
N ALA A 56 -6.26 3.69 2.12
CA ALA A 56 -6.21 3.37 3.54
C ALA A 56 -7.24 2.32 3.93
N ILE A 57 -8.49 2.43 3.45
CA ILE A 57 -9.54 1.49 3.82
C ILE A 57 -9.29 0.07 3.31
N GLU A 58 -8.70 -0.07 2.11
CA GLU A 58 -8.33 -1.37 1.54
C GLU A 58 -7.13 -1.99 2.28
N LEU A 59 -6.07 -1.20 2.51
CA LEU A 59 -4.88 -1.68 3.23
C LEU A 59 -5.19 -2.13 4.66
N PHE A 60 -6.07 -1.40 5.35
CA PHE A 60 -6.39 -1.65 6.75
C PHE A 60 -7.72 -2.41 6.95
N GLN A 61 -8.34 -2.92 5.88
CA GLN A 61 -9.70 -3.49 5.92
C GLN A 61 -9.88 -4.53 7.04
N THR A 62 -8.93 -5.47 7.16
CA THR A 62 -8.96 -6.52 8.19
C THR A 62 -8.98 -5.96 9.61
N PHE A 63 -8.19 -4.91 9.84
CA PHE A 63 -8.09 -4.25 11.15
C PHE A 63 -9.34 -3.43 11.46
N VAL A 64 -9.91 -2.76 10.46
CA VAL A 64 -11.19 -2.03 10.59
C VAL A 64 -12.34 -2.99 10.90
N ILE A 65 -12.43 -4.14 10.21
CA ILE A 65 -13.42 -5.18 10.51
C ILE A 65 -13.27 -5.66 11.97
N ARG A 66 -12.05 -5.91 12.42
CA ARG A 66 -11.77 -6.29 13.81
C ARG A 66 -12.20 -5.20 14.79
N GLY A 67 -11.93 -3.93 14.49
CA GLY A 67 -12.33 -2.77 15.30
C GLY A 67 -13.85 -2.68 15.44
N LEU A 68 -14.58 -2.76 14.34
CA LEU A 68 -16.05 -2.72 14.30
C LEU A 68 -16.70 -3.80 15.16
N ILE A 69 -16.18 -5.03 15.09
CA ILE A 69 -16.72 -6.16 15.88
C ILE A 69 -16.36 -5.98 17.37
N ARG A 70 -15.12 -5.58 17.69
CA ARG A 70 -14.66 -5.41 19.08
C ARG A 70 -15.43 -4.31 19.82
N GLN A 71 -15.83 -3.25 19.12
CA GLN A 71 -16.62 -2.16 19.67
C GLN A 71 -18.14 -2.43 19.62
N HIS A 72 -18.57 -3.65 19.25
CA HIS A 72 -19.98 -4.04 19.10
C HIS A 72 -20.79 -3.19 18.08
N LEU A 73 -20.11 -2.52 17.15
CA LEU A 73 -20.72 -1.73 16.07
C LEU A 73 -21.15 -2.60 14.88
N ALA A 74 -20.58 -3.79 14.75
CA ALA A 74 -21.01 -4.82 13.81
C ALA A 74 -21.15 -6.17 14.54
N SER A 75 -22.23 -6.90 14.26
CA SER A 75 -22.51 -8.19 14.88
C SER A 75 -21.67 -9.34 14.32
N ASN A 76 -21.23 -9.24 13.06
CA ASN A 76 -20.40 -10.24 12.39
C ASN A 76 -19.58 -9.62 11.24
N ILE A 77 -18.70 -10.43 10.64
CA ILE A 77 -17.82 -10.02 9.54
C ILE A 77 -18.62 -9.55 8.32
N GLY A 78 -19.76 -10.18 8.02
CA GLY A 78 -20.61 -9.80 6.89
C GLY A 78 -21.17 -8.40 7.04
N VAL A 79 -21.72 -8.09 8.21
CA VAL A 79 -22.23 -6.75 8.54
C VAL A 79 -21.10 -5.72 8.52
N ALA A 80 -19.94 -6.03 9.10
CA ALA A 80 -18.78 -5.13 9.06
C ALA A 80 -18.34 -4.80 7.62
N LYS A 81 -18.29 -5.81 6.74
CA LYS A 81 -17.99 -5.61 5.30
C LYS A 81 -19.04 -4.76 4.60
N SER A 82 -20.33 -4.91 4.94
CA SER A 82 -21.41 -4.05 4.41
C SER A 82 -21.23 -2.60 4.83
N GLN A 83 -20.96 -2.36 6.12
CA GLN A 83 -20.75 -1.01 6.65
C GLN A 83 -19.56 -0.30 6.00
N ILE A 84 -18.47 -1.03 5.73
CA ILE A 84 -17.31 -0.53 4.97
C ILE A 84 -17.71 -0.15 3.54
N ARG A 85 -18.48 -1.01 2.84
CA ARG A 85 -18.95 -0.77 1.47
C ARG A 85 -19.88 0.44 1.39
N GLU A 86 -20.76 0.60 2.37
CA GLU A 86 -21.67 1.74 2.53
C GLU A 86 -20.95 3.02 2.95
N LYS A 87 -19.65 2.96 3.26
CA LYS A 87 -18.82 4.10 3.70
C LYS A 87 -19.42 4.87 4.88
N LYS A 88 -19.99 4.14 5.85
CA LYS A 88 -20.59 4.76 7.05
C LYS A 88 -19.57 5.65 7.77
N PRO A 89 -19.97 6.82 8.31
CA PRO A 89 -19.05 7.76 8.96
C PRO A 89 -18.14 7.12 10.03
N ILE A 90 -18.71 6.22 10.84
CA ILE A 90 -18.02 5.48 11.91
C ILE A 90 -16.80 4.68 11.42
N VAL A 91 -16.81 4.25 10.16
CA VAL A 91 -15.69 3.49 9.56
C VAL A 91 -14.44 4.35 9.47
N TRP A 92 -14.60 5.66 9.22
CA TRP A 92 -13.47 6.59 9.14
C TRP A 92 -12.86 6.87 10.51
N GLU A 93 -13.68 6.93 11.56
CA GLU A 93 -13.22 7.10 12.94
C GLU A 93 -12.38 5.89 13.38
N ILE A 94 -12.89 4.67 13.15
CA ILE A 94 -12.16 3.44 13.46
C ILE A 94 -10.89 3.31 12.60
N LEU A 95 -10.95 3.71 11.33
CA LEU A 95 -9.77 3.71 10.47
C LEU A 95 -8.68 4.64 11.02
N GLN A 96 -9.04 5.84 11.50
CA GLN A 96 -8.07 6.76 12.14
C GLN A 96 -7.47 6.15 13.42
N GLU A 97 -8.28 5.52 14.27
CA GLU A 97 -7.81 4.83 15.48
C GLU A 97 -6.84 3.70 15.12
N VAL A 98 -7.19 2.86 14.15
CA VAL A 98 -6.37 1.74 13.68
C VAL A 98 -5.06 2.24 13.08
N MET A 99 -5.08 3.33 12.32
CA MET A 99 -3.87 3.87 11.69
C MET A 99 -2.90 4.47 12.70
N GLN A 100 -3.37 4.93 13.86
CA GLN A 100 -2.52 5.51 14.89
C GLN A 100 -1.52 4.46 15.41
N GLY A 101 -0.23 4.80 15.36
CA GLY A 101 0.85 3.88 15.78
C GLY A 101 1.17 2.76 14.80
N HIS A 102 0.52 2.70 13.63
CA HIS A 102 0.79 1.70 12.59
C HIS A 102 1.48 2.37 11.39
N PRO A 103 2.83 2.35 11.33
CA PRO A 103 3.56 2.96 10.23
C PRO A 103 3.35 2.19 8.92
N VAL A 104 3.39 2.93 7.81
CA VAL A 104 3.36 2.38 6.45
C VAL A 104 4.71 2.56 5.77
N LEU A 105 5.06 1.66 4.85
CA LEU A 105 6.27 1.77 4.04
C LEU A 105 5.94 2.44 2.71
N LEU A 106 6.66 3.51 2.38
CA LEU A 106 6.65 4.11 1.04
C LEU A 106 7.90 3.70 0.29
N ASN A 107 7.74 3.38 -0.98
CA ASN A 107 8.82 3.00 -1.90
C ASN A 107 8.62 3.69 -3.25
N ARG A 108 9.72 4.17 -3.86
CA ARG A 108 9.75 4.65 -5.24
C ARG A 108 10.75 3.83 -6.05
N ALA A 109 10.29 3.26 -7.16
CA ALA A 109 11.16 2.59 -8.12
C ALA A 109 11.84 3.62 -9.06
N PRO A 110 13.09 3.40 -9.48
CA PRO A 110 14.00 2.32 -9.05
C PRO A 110 14.58 2.58 -7.65
N THR A 111 14.67 1.53 -6.83
CA THR A 111 15.25 1.61 -5.48
C THR A 111 16.78 1.42 -5.56
N LEU A 112 17.52 2.52 -5.57
CA LEU A 112 19.00 2.50 -5.73
C LEU A 112 19.75 2.24 -4.41
N HIS A 113 19.16 2.64 -3.30
CA HIS A 113 19.76 2.54 -1.97
C HIS A 113 18.66 2.45 -0.90
N ARG A 114 19.06 2.14 0.34
CA ARG A 114 18.12 1.93 1.45
C ARG A 114 17.11 3.05 1.68
N LEU A 115 17.47 4.32 1.42
CA LEU A 115 16.56 5.46 1.60
C LEU A 115 15.42 5.52 0.56
N GLY A 116 15.43 4.68 -0.48
CA GLY A 116 14.33 4.56 -1.42
C GLY A 116 13.13 3.81 -0.84
N ILE A 117 13.23 3.26 0.37
CA ILE A 117 12.14 2.71 1.16
C ILE A 117 12.21 3.34 2.56
N GLN A 118 11.15 4.00 3.01
CA GLN A 118 11.09 4.60 4.34
C GLN A 118 9.71 4.41 4.98
N SER A 119 9.66 4.38 6.30
CA SER A 119 8.44 4.24 7.09
C SER A 119 7.88 5.60 7.51
N PHE A 120 6.57 5.77 7.45
CA PHE A 120 5.87 6.98 7.89
C PHE A 120 4.62 6.64 8.68
N GLN A 121 4.26 7.50 9.64
CA GLN A 121 2.94 7.48 10.27
C GLN A 121 1.92 8.05 9.27
N PRO A 122 0.94 7.26 8.80
CA PRO A 122 -0.01 7.75 7.83
C PRO A 122 -1.04 8.69 8.50
N ILE A 123 -1.45 9.71 7.76
CA ILE A 123 -2.63 10.54 8.07
C ILE A 123 -3.62 10.44 6.91
N LEU A 124 -4.91 10.45 7.21
CA LEU A 124 -5.92 10.43 6.15
C LEU A 124 -5.94 11.78 5.43
N VAL A 125 -5.95 11.72 4.09
CA VAL A 125 -6.12 12.91 3.23
C VAL A 125 -7.26 12.69 2.24
N GLU A 126 -7.85 13.80 1.79
CA GLU A 126 -8.81 13.80 0.69
C GLU A 126 -8.14 13.53 -0.65
N GLY A 127 -8.93 13.07 -1.62
CA GLY A 127 -8.46 12.78 -2.97
C GLY A 127 -7.84 11.39 -3.11
N ARG A 128 -7.01 11.23 -4.14
CA ARG A 128 -6.43 9.93 -4.54
C ARG A 128 -4.91 9.89 -4.49
N THR A 129 -4.26 10.98 -4.13
CA THR A 129 -2.80 11.13 -4.16
C THR A 129 -2.18 10.85 -2.80
N ILE A 130 -0.92 10.39 -2.80
CA ILE A 130 -0.13 10.24 -1.59
C ILE A 130 0.63 11.54 -1.35
N CYS A 131 0.46 12.16 -0.17
CA CYS A 131 1.20 13.37 0.16
C CYS A 131 2.55 13.00 0.80
N LEU A 132 3.65 13.46 0.21
CA LEU A 132 5.01 13.18 0.66
C LEU A 132 5.67 14.47 1.20
N HIS A 133 6.42 14.34 2.28
CA HIS A 133 7.16 15.45 2.85
C HIS A 133 8.30 15.92 1.90
N PRO A 134 8.47 17.22 1.64
CA PRO A 134 9.45 17.70 0.66
C PRO A 134 10.91 17.33 1.00
N LEU A 135 11.28 17.28 2.28
CA LEU A 135 12.66 16.93 2.69
C LEU A 135 13.07 15.47 2.40
N VAL A 136 12.12 14.55 2.23
CA VAL A 136 12.46 13.16 1.92
C VAL A 136 12.57 12.89 0.43
N CYS A 137 12.16 13.83 -0.44
CA CYS A 137 12.19 13.67 -1.90
C CYS A 137 13.58 13.30 -2.42
N LYS A 138 14.64 13.89 -1.86
CA LYS A 138 16.03 13.55 -2.22
C LYS A 138 16.36 12.08 -1.97
N GLY A 139 15.85 11.49 -0.88
CA GLY A 139 16.02 10.07 -0.57
C GLY A 139 15.25 9.14 -1.51
N PHE A 140 14.13 9.60 -2.07
CA PHE A 140 13.38 8.84 -3.07
C PHE A 140 13.77 9.16 -4.52
N ASN A 141 14.62 10.18 -4.72
CA ASN A 141 14.89 10.82 -6.01
C ASN A 141 13.57 11.22 -6.74
N ALA A 142 12.63 11.78 -5.97
CA ALA A 142 11.24 12.03 -6.34
C ALA A 142 10.97 13.50 -6.66
#